data_AF-W4MCU3-F1
#
_entry.id   AF-W4MCU3-F1
#
_cell.length_a   1.000
_cell.length_b   1.000
_cell.length_c   1.000
_cell.angle_alpha   90.00
_cell.angle_beta   90.00
_cell.angle_gamma   90.00
#
_symmetry.space_group_name_H-M   'P 1'
#
loop_
_entity.id
_entity.type
_entity.pdbx_description
1 polymer ?
#
loop_
_entity_poly.entity_id
_entity_poly.type
_entity_poly.pdbx_seq_one_letter_code
_entity_poly.pdbx_strand_id
1 'polypeptide(L)'
;MDSTLLFMAGVAVGWFIELMIDYGYWRYRSTCTDTEVELQAEVERLSTANAMLTSQLDAWADDRERVSALERSLQAKDAALVKLLARSPSANGDPEPGCQTQPMHGSAAIGHADAPDNLMRISGIGPKVQKLLQDHGIRTFGQLAAASAWELNAVLQKAAARLPLSRHELYLTWVEQARLADAGDHQRFKVVHDQIRQRIGYDPLQRIWRIGPRTARRLRHHGVTTFEQLAAIDITQLDRSLVKSGLDYGLPSAKLHTIWTEQARLASAGGWVEFEAMEDILRAEYPDGGDDLQQIWGIDAHIRDKLHENGIIRFAQLAATSADRLQTCLADADVDLLLPRQEVYTIWIEQAQLAADGEWDELEAAQSLFDYV
;
A
#
# COMPACT_ATOMS: atom_id res chain seq x y z
N MET A 1 54.44 -47.17 40.14
CA MET A 1 53.36 -46.25 39.73
C MET A 1 52.60 -45.90 40.98
N ASP A 2 52.64 -44.63 41.38
CA ASP A 2 52.21 -44.18 42.69
C ASP A 2 50.69 -44.30 42.86
N SER A 3 50.26 -45.01 43.90
CA SER A 3 48.84 -45.29 44.20
C SER A 3 47.99 -44.03 44.36
N THR A 4 48.62 -42.88 44.62
CA THR A 4 48.00 -41.56 44.70
C THR A 4 47.51 -41.05 43.34
N LEU A 5 48.23 -41.31 42.25
CA LEU A 5 47.83 -40.91 40.89
C LEU A 5 46.59 -41.67 40.42
N LEU A 6 46.48 -42.96 40.74
CA LEU A 6 45.30 -43.76 40.41
C LEU A 6 44.05 -43.30 41.17
N PHE A 7 44.20 -42.90 42.43
CA PHE A 7 43.07 -42.36 43.21
C PHE A 7 42.58 -41.02 42.65
N MET A 8 43.49 -40.08 42.34
CA MET A 8 43.14 -38.79 41.78
C MET A 8 42.50 -38.92 40.39
N ALA A 9 42.99 -39.87 39.56
CA ALA A 9 42.37 -40.18 38.27
C ALA A 9 40.93 -40.71 38.43
N GLY A 10 40.69 -41.58 39.42
CA GLY A 10 39.35 -42.07 39.73
C GLY A 10 38.37 -40.97 40.14
N VAL A 11 38.82 -40.02 40.98
CA VAL A 11 38.02 -38.86 41.39
C VAL A 11 37.71 -37.95 40.19
N ALA A 12 38.68 -37.70 39.31
CA ALA A 12 38.48 -36.90 38.12
C ALA A 12 37.47 -37.53 37.14
N VAL A 13 37.54 -38.86 36.95
CA VAL A 13 36.57 -39.59 36.13
C VAL A 13 35.17 -39.56 36.74
N GLY A 14 35.06 -39.75 38.07
CA GLY A 14 33.78 -39.64 38.76
C GLY A 14 33.15 -38.26 38.63
N TRP A 15 33.94 -37.20 38.84
CA TRP A 15 33.49 -35.81 38.68
C TRP A 15 33.07 -35.50 37.25
N PHE A 16 33.79 -36.02 36.26
CA PHE A 16 33.44 -35.83 34.85
C PHE A 16 32.14 -36.55 34.48
N ILE A 17 31.89 -37.75 35.04
CA ILE A 17 30.62 -38.48 34.83
C ILE A 17 29.45 -37.71 35.46
N GLU A 18 29.61 -37.20 36.68
CA GLU A 18 28.57 -36.36 37.31
C GLU A 18 28.29 -35.10 36.48
N LEU A 19 29.33 -34.42 35.99
CA LEU A 19 29.17 -33.23 35.16
C LEU A 19 28.46 -33.54 33.83
N MET A 20 28.74 -34.69 33.22
CA MET A 20 28.05 -35.14 32.00
C MET A 20 26.58 -35.47 32.25
N ILE A 21 26.25 -36.10 33.37
CA ILE A 21 24.87 -36.37 33.77
C ILE A 21 24.15 -35.05 34.05
N ASP A 22 24.74 -34.16 34.83
CA ASP A 22 24.12 -32.88 35.16
C ASP A 22 23.91 -32.03 33.91
N TYR A 23 24.93 -31.91 33.05
CA TYR A 23 24.83 -31.12 31.83
C TYR A 23 23.85 -31.73 30.83
N GLY A 24 23.89 -33.04 30.60
CA GLY A 24 23.03 -33.70 29.62
C GLY A 24 21.57 -33.81 30.07
N TYR A 25 21.34 -34.23 31.32
CA TYR A 25 20.00 -34.49 31.82
C TYR A 25 19.25 -33.20 32.14
N TRP A 26 19.87 -32.23 32.84
CA TRP A 26 19.17 -31.00 33.20
C TRP A 26 18.93 -30.09 32.00
N ARG A 27 19.87 -30.00 31.06
CA ARG A 27 19.71 -29.16 29.86
C ARG A 27 18.70 -29.74 28.87
N TYR A 28 18.62 -31.07 28.73
CA TYR A 28 17.61 -31.68 27.88
C TYR A 28 16.21 -31.57 28.50
N ARG A 29 16.11 -31.73 29.83
CA ARG A 29 14.85 -31.55 30.56
C ARG A 29 14.35 -30.11 30.50
N SER A 30 15.21 -29.11 30.63
CA SER A 30 14.80 -27.69 30.52
C SER A 30 14.26 -27.35 29.13
N THR A 31 14.92 -27.82 28.06
CA THR A 31 14.44 -27.58 26.70
C THR A 31 13.06 -28.19 26.45
N CYS A 32 12.80 -29.40 26.98
CA CYS A 32 11.49 -30.04 26.81
C CYS A 32 10.38 -29.28 27.54
N THR A 33 10.64 -28.80 28.76
CA THR A 33 9.66 -27.99 29.50
C THR A 33 9.42 -26.63 28.84
N ASP A 34 10.45 -26.01 28.27
CA ASP A 34 10.31 -24.73 27.55
C ASP A 34 9.43 -24.91 26.30
N THR A 35 9.60 -26.01 25.56
CA THR A 35 8.75 -26.31 24.40
C THR A 35 7.30 -26.64 24.77
N GLU A 36 7.06 -27.29 25.92
CA GLU A 36 5.70 -27.55 26.39
C GLU A 36 4.98 -26.26 26.81
N VAL A 37 5.69 -25.34 27.46
CA VAL A 37 5.16 -24.03 27.85
C VAL A 37 4.85 -23.17 26.63
N GLU A 38 5.74 -23.18 25.61
CA GLU A 38 5.51 -22.47 24.35
C GLU A 38 4.29 -23.02 23.60
N LEU A 39 4.13 -24.35 23.57
CA LEU A 39 2.98 -25.00 22.93
C LEU A 39 1.67 -24.68 23.67
N GLN A 40 1.68 -24.66 25.00
CA GLN A 40 0.51 -24.28 25.81
C GLN A 40 0.12 -22.82 25.59
N ALA A 41 1.10 -21.91 25.55
CA ALA A 41 0.85 -20.49 25.26
C ALA A 41 0.24 -20.30 23.86
N GLU A 42 0.67 -21.08 22.87
CA GLU A 42 0.12 -21.00 21.51
C GLU A 42 -1.30 -21.59 21.43
N VAL A 43 -1.59 -22.69 22.15
CA VAL A 43 -2.95 -23.23 22.26
C VAL A 43 -3.90 -22.22 22.92
N GLU A 44 -3.46 -21.53 23.97
CA GLU A 44 -4.24 -20.47 24.60
C GLU A 44 -4.48 -19.31 23.64
N ARG A 45 -3.45 -18.83 22.93
CA ARG A 45 -3.60 -17.80 21.89
C ARG A 45 -4.60 -18.21 20.82
N LEU A 46 -4.50 -19.42 20.28
CA LEU A 46 -5.44 -19.92 19.28
C LEU A 46 -6.87 -20.03 19.83
N SER A 47 -7.03 -20.43 21.10
CA SER A 47 -8.35 -20.48 21.73
C SER A 47 -8.97 -19.09 21.88
N THR A 48 -8.20 -18.08 22.28
CA THR A 48 -8.66 -16.70 22.39
C THR A 48 -9.00 -16.08 21.03
N ALA A 49 -8.18 -16.37 20.01
CA ALA A 49 -8.46 -15.95 18.64
C ALA A 49 -9.77 -16.57 18.13
N ASN A 50 -9.99 -17.87 18.35
CA ASN A 50 -11.23 -18.55 17.98
C ASN A 50 -12.45 -17.99 18.73
N ALA A 51 -12.32 -17.66 20.02
CA ALA A 51 -13.37 -16.98 20.79
C ALA A 51 -13.69 -15.58 20.22
N MET A 52 -12.67 -14.84 19.78
CA MET A 52 -12.88 -13.54 19.14
C MET A 52 -13.56 -13.68 17.77
N LEU A 53 -13.15 -14.65 16.94
CA LEU A 53 -13.79 -14.93 15.65
C LEU A 53 -15.25 -15.33 15.81
N THR A 54 -15.58 -16.17 16.80
CA THR A 54 -16.98 -16.54 17.09
C THR A 54 -17.81 -15.34 17.52
N SER A 55 -17.27 -14.45 18.36
CA SER A 55 -17.96 -13.19 18.69
C SER A 55 -18.17 -12.26 17.48
N GLN A 56 -17.23 -12.23 16.53
CA GLN A 56 -17.38 -11.45 15.29
C GLN A 56 -18.45 -12.04 14.37
N LEU A 57 -18.54 -13.38 14.29
CA LEU A 57 -19.60 -14.07 13.55
C LEU A 57 -20.99 -13.73 14.08
N ASP A 58 -21.16 -13.67 15.40
CA ASP A 58 -22.43 -13.28 16.02
C ASP A 58 -22.76 -11.80 15.74
N ALA A 59 -21.77 -10.90 15.82
CA ALA A 59 -21.96 -9.50 15.45
C ALA A 59 -22.38 -9.33 13.98
N TRP A 60 -21.82 -10.13 13.07
CA TRP A 60 -22.22 -10.13 11.67
C TRP A 60 -23.62 -10.71 11.42
N ALA A 61 -24.07 -11.66 12.24
CA ALA A 61 -25.44 -12.15 12.20
C ALA A 61 -26.44 -11.04 12.58
N ASP A 62 -26.15 -10.30 13.65
CA ASP A 62 -26.95 -9.15 14.08
C ASP A 62 -27.02 -8.04 13.01
N ASP A 63 -25.88 -7.73 12.37
CA ASP A 63 -25.85 -6.71 11.33
C ASP A 63 -26.61 -7.14 10.07
N ARG A 64 -26.61 -8.44 9.70
CA ARG A 64 -27.48 -8.95 8.62
C ARG A 64 -28.95 -8.78 8.95
N GLU A 65 -29.36 -9.03 10.19
CA GLU A 65 -30.74 -8.80 10.62
C GLU A 65 -31.12 -7.32 10.52
N ARG A 66 -30.24 -6.41 10.97
CA ARG A 66 -30.43 -4.96 10.86
C ARG A 66 -30.59 -4.50 9.42
N VAL A 67 -29.73 -4.98 8.52
CA VAL A 67 -29.82 -4.66 7.08
C VAL A 67 -31.15 -5.14 6.52
N SER A 68 -31.56 -6.37 6.81
CA SER A 68 -32.86 -6.89 6.37
C SER A 68 -34.05 -6.09 6.90
N ALA A 69 -33.93 -5.52 8.11
CA ALA A 69 -34.96 -4.66 8.69
C ALA A 69 -34.99 -3.27 8.03
N LEU A 70 -33.84 -2.70 7.69
CA LEU A 70 -33.75 -1.45 6.94
C LEU A 70 -34.32 -1.60 5.54
N GLU A 71 -34.01 -2.69 4.83
CA GLU A 71 -34.56 -2.98 3.50
C GLU A 71 -36.09 -3.06 3.54
N ARG A 72 -36.65 -3.77 4.53
CA ARG A 72 -38.11 -3.81 4.76
C ARG A 72 -38.68 -2.42 5.04
N SER A 73 -37.99 -1.59 5.81
CA SER A 73 -38.42 -0.21 6.05
C SER A 73 -38.36 0.64 4.79
N LEU A 74 -37.38 0.43 3.91
CA LEU A 74 -37.23 1.18 2.66
C LEU A 74 -38.35 0.80 1.69
N GLN A 75 -38.60 -0.49 1.51
CA GLN A 75 -39.71 -1.01 0.71
C GLN A 75 -41.07 -0.50 1.20
N ALA A 76 -41.27 -0.42 2.53
CA ALA A 76 -42.49 0.15 3.11
C ALA A 76 -42.64 1.65 2.79
N LYS A 77 -41.54 2.42 2.83
CA LYS A 77 -41.52 3.84 2.46
C LYS A 77 -41.78 4.03 0.96
N ASP A 78 -41.20 3.19 0.10
CA ASP A 78 -41.42 3.24 -1.35
C ASP A 78 -42.88 2.93 -1.70
N ALA A 79 -43.47 1.92 -1.06
CA ALA A 79 -44.90 1.60 -1.22
C ALA A 79 -45.82 2.73 -0.73
N ALA A 80 -45.43 3.45 0.33
CA ALA A 80 -46.16 4.62 0.81
C ALA A 80 -46.05 5.81 -0.18
N LEU A 81 -44.86 6.01 -0.77
CA LEU A 81 -44.62 7.04 -1.77
C LEU A 81 -45.46 6.80 -3.04
N VAL A 82 -45.53 5.55 -3.52
CA VAL A 82 -46.38 5.16 -4.66
C VAL A 82 -47.86 5.44 -4.39
N LYS A 83 -48.34 5.14 -3.17
CA LYS A 83 -49.72 5.47 -2.77
C LYS A 83 -49.98 6.97 -2.68
N LEU A 84 -48.98 7.76 -2.28
CA LEU A 84 -49.09 9.22 -2.20
C LEU A 84 -49.15 9.84 -3.60
N LEU A 85 -48.31 9.36 -4.52
CA LEU A 85 -48.29 9.77 -5.93
C LEU A 85 -49.60 9.41 -6.65
N ALA A 86 -50.18 8.25 -6.35
CA ALA A 86 -51.49 7.85 -6.88
C ALA A 86 -52.68 8.68 -6.35
N ARG A 87 -52.47 9.49 -5.30
CA ARG A 87 -53.52 10.30 -4.65
C ARG A 87 -53.53 11.75 -5.11
N SER A 88 -52.61 12.15 -5.98
CA SER A 88 -52.56 13.49 -6.57
C SER A 88 -53.51 13.56 -7.78
N PRO A 89 -54.58 14.38 -7.77
CA PRO A 89 -55.43 14.56 -8.93
C PRO A 89 -54.85 15.67 -9.82
N SER A 90 -54.31 15.30 -10.98
CA SER A 90 -54.03 16.27 -12.05
C SER A 90 -55.25 16.39 -12.97
N ALA A 91 -55.70 17.63 -13.14
CA ALA A 91 -56.82 18.03 -13.95
C ALA A 91 -56.55 17.89 -15.48
N ASN A 92 -57.65 17.62 -16.17
CA ASN A 92 -57.90 17.44 -17.61
C ASN A 92 -57.15 18.36 -18.60
N GLY A 93 -56.86 17.80 -19.79
CA GLY A 93 -56.58 18.50 -21.05
C GLY A 93 -56.28 17.52 -22.19
N ASP A 94 -57.23 17.41 -23.12
CA ASP A 94 -57.38 16.43 -24.23
C ASP A 94 -56.34 16.53 -25.40
N PRO A 95 -56.34 15.59 -26.39
CA PRO A 95 -55.13 14.99 -27.01
C PRO A 95 -54.90 15.31 -28.51
N GLU A 96 -53.65 15.12 -29.00
CA GLU A 96 -53.26 14.54 -30.32
C GLU A 96 -51.72 14.66 -30.60
N PRO A 97 -51.10 13.93 -31.57
CA PRO A 97 -50.65 12.54 -31.39
C PRO A 97 -49.15 12.31 -31.69
N GLY A 98 -48.60 11.22 -31.13
CA GLY A 98 -47.44 10.52 -31.69
C GLY A 98 -46.07 10.85 -31.07
N CYS A 99 -45.63 10.03 -30.12
CA CYS A 99 -44.26 9.51 -30.16
C CYS A 99 -44.17 8.24 -29.33
N GLN A 100 -43.42 7.28 -29.86
CA GLN A 100 -43.25 5.94 -29.35
C GLN A 100 -42.51 5.96 -28.01
N THR A 101 -42.89 5.03 -27.15
CA THR A 101 -42.23 4.73 -25.87
C THR A 101 -40.78 4.31 -26.10
N GLN A 102 -39.85 5.04 -25.47
CA GLN A 102 -38.52 4.53 -25.11
C GLN A 102 -38.23 4.84 -23.63
N PRO A 103 -37.57 3.90 -22.92
CA PRO A 103 -37.29 4.00 -21.49
C PRO A 103 -36.26 5.09 -21.22
N MET A 104 -36.48 5.86 -20.15
CA MET A 104 -35.63 6.98 -19.76
C MET A 104 -34.23 6.51 -19.35
N HIS A 105 -33.31 6.65 -20.31
CA HIS A 105 -31.87 6.79 -20.11
C HIS A 105 -31.48 8.27 -20.30
N GLY A 106 -30.67 8.79 -19.39
CA GLY A 106 -29.94 10.06 -19.53
C GLY A 106 -30.79 11.32 -19.29
N SER A 107 -30.27 12.41 -18.73
CA SER A 107 -28.88 12.82 -18.59
C SER A 107 -28.79 14.02 -17.63
N ALA A 108 -27.73 14.08 -16.85
CA ALA A 108 -26.90 15.28 -16.77
C ALA A 108 -25.50 14.89 -16.27
N ALA A 109 -24.83 13.99 -17.01
CA ALA A 109 -23.38 13.89 -16.93
C ALA A 109 -22.82 14.98 -17.85
N ILE A 110 -22.22 16.01 -17.25
CA ILE A 110 -21.40 16.96 -18.01
C ILE A 110 -20.17 16.16 -18.43
N GLY A 111 -20.14 15.78 -19.71
CA GLY A 111 -19.01 15.06 -20.30
C GLY A 111 -17.73 15.85 -20.09
N HIS A 112 -16.84 15.30 -19.27
CA HIS A 112 -15.42 15.48 -19.46
C HIS A 112 -14.95 14.40 -20.44
N ALA A 113 -14.11 14.82 -21.38
CA ALA A 113 -13.57 14.02 -22.47
C ALA A 113 -12.89 12.72 -21.97
N ASP A 114 -12.70 11.77 -22.88
CA ASP A 114 -12.14 10.40 -22.73
C ASP A 114 -10.75 10.27 -22.07
N ALA A 115 -10.25 11.29 -21.36
CA ALA A 115 -9.05 11.19 -20.55
C ALA A 115 -9.34 10.40 -19.25
N PRO A 116 -8.47 9.44 -18.88
CA PRO A 116 -8.61 8.71 -17.62
C PRO A 116 -8.44 9.66 -16.43
N ASP A 117 -9.30 9.52 -15.42
CA ASP A 117 -9.17 10.23 -14.16
C ASP A 117 -8.02 9.64 -13.33
N ASN A 118 -7.46 10.48 -12.47
CA ASN A 118 -6.50 10.08 -11.46
C ASN A 118 -7.23 9.42 -10.27
N LEU A 119 -7.66 8.16 -10.42
CA LEU A 119 -8.37 7.37 -9.40
C LEU A 119 -7.63 7.29 -8.06
N MET A 120 -6.32 7.42 -8.15
CA MET A 120 -5.38 7.64 -7.07
C MET A 120 -5.76 8.83 -6.14
N ARG A 121 -6.68 9.74 -6.48
CA ARG A 121 -7.21 10.73 -5.52
C ARG A 121 -8.00 10.09 -4.37
N ILE A 122 -8.49 8.86 -4.54
CA ILE A 122 -9.29 8.13 -3.55
C ILE A 122 -8.40 7.41 -2.54
N SER A 123 -8.74 7.55 -1.25
CA SER A 123 -8.03 6.88 -0.16
C SER A 123 -8.02 5.36 -0.34
N GLY A 124 -6.83 4.76 -0.30
CA GLY A 124 -6.62 3.32 -0.45
C GLY A 124 -6.38 2.84 -1.89
N ILE A 125 -6.52 3.70 -2.91
CA ILE A 125 -6.16 3.35 -4.28
C ILE A 125 -4.70 3.75 -4.52
N GLY A 126 -3.78 2.78 -4.58
CA GLY A 126 -2.39 3.00 -5.00
C GLY A 126 -2.20 2.88 -6.53
N PRO A 127 -0.98 3.12 -7.05
CA PRO A 127 -0.66 2.92 -8.47
C PRO A 127 -1.06 1.53 -9.00
N LYS A 128 -0.75 0.46 -8.26
CA LYS A 128 -1.16 -0.93 -8.60
C LYS A 128 -2.66 -1.08 -8.75
N VAL A 129 -3.42 -0.60 -7.76
CA VAL A 129 -4.89 -0.68 -7.77
C VAL A 129 -5.45 0.14 -8.93
N GLN A 130 -4.94 1.36 -9.16
CA GLN A 130 -5.36 2.17 -10.29
C GLN A 130 -5.10 1.45 -11.63
N LYS A 131 -3.90 0.89 -11.81
CA LYS A 131 -3.57 0.12 -13.02
C LYS A 131 -4.53 -1.06 -13.21
N LEU A 132 -4.75 -1.85 -12.15
CA LEU A 132 -5.70 -2.96 -12.21
C LEU A 132 -7.14 -2.49 -12.52
N LEU A 133 -7.59 -1.38 -11.95
CA LEU A 133 -8.90 -0.78 -12.26
C LEU A 133 -8.97 -0.40 -13.75
N GLN A 134 -7.94 0.27 -14.26
CA GLN A 134 -7.86 0.68 -15.67
C GLN A 134 -7.82 -0.52 -16.62
N ASP A 135 -7.11 -1.60 -16.26
CA ASP A 135 -7.07 -2.86 -17.02
C ASP A 135 -8.44 -3.55 -17.06
N HIS A 136 -9.28 -3.35 -16.03
CA HIS A 136 -10.67 -3.81 -16.01
C HIS A 136 -11.66 -2.77 -16.57
N GLY A 137 -11.16 -1.71 -17.23
CA GLY A 137 -11.98 -0.71 -17.90
C GLY A 137 -12.53 0.40 -17.00
N ILE A 138 -12.17 0.42 -15.71
CA ILE A 138 -12.53 1.48 -14.76
C ILE A 138 -11.43 2.55 -14.82
N ARG A 139 -11.67 3.58 -15.60
CA ARG A 139 -10.75 4.69 -15.89
C ARG A 139 -11.22 6.04 -15.35
N THR A 140 -12.48 6.19 -14.96
CA THR A 140 -13.04 7.46 -14.47
C THR A 140 -13.65 7.33 -13.07
N PHE A 141 -13.81 8.44 -12.35
CA PHE A 141 -14.48 8.48 -11.06
C PHE A 141 -15.93 8.00 -11.19
N GLY A 142 -16.65 8.42 -12.24
CA GLY A 142 -17.99 7.93 -12.51
C GLY A 142 -18.05 6.41 -12.74
N GLN A 143 -17.09 5.84 -13.46
CA GLN A 143 -17.01 4.38 -13.66
C GLN A 143 -16.72 3.65 -12.35
N LEU A 144 -15.83 4.19 -11.51
CA LEU A 144 -15.52 3.61 -10.21
C LEU A 144 -16.71 3.72 -9.23
N ALA A 145 -17.46 4.81 -9.28
CA ALA A 145 -18.68 5.00 -8.50
C ALA A 145 -19.82 4.05 -8.93
N ALA A 146 -19.85 3.65 -10.21
CA ALA A 146 -20.81 2.70 -10.76
C ALA A 146 -20.36 1.23 -10.64
N ALA A 147 -19.09 0.98 -10.31
CA ALA A 147 -18.52 -0.36 -10.26
C ALA A 147 -19.20 -1.23 -9.19
N SER A 148 -19.47 -2.48 -9.55
CA SER A 148 -20.06 -3.45 -8.64
C SER A 148 -19.05 -3.96 -7.61
N ALA A 149 -19.54 -4.43 -6.46
CA ALA A 149 -18.71 -5.06 -5.45
C ALA A 149 -17.96 -6.29 -6.00
N TRP A 150 -18.54 -6.99 -6.99
CA TRP A 150 -17.90 -8.14 -7.63
C TRP A 150 -16.70 -7.73 -8.49
N GLU A 151 -16.84 -6.71 -9.35
CA GLU A 151 -15.75 -6.18 -10.17
C GLU A 151 -14.59 -5.68 -9.31
N LEU A 152 -14.90 -4.91 -8.27
CA LEU A 152 -13.87 -4.38 -7.36
C LEU A 152 -13.23 -5.48 -6.52
N ASN A 153 -13.98 -6.51 -6.11
CA ASN A 153 -13.39 -7.65 -5.40
C ASN A 153 -12.48 -8.50 -6.32
N ALA A 154 -12.81 -8.65 -7.60
CA ALA A 154 -11.94 -9.33 -8.57
C ALA A 154 -10.60 -8.59 -8.75
N VAL A 155 -10.64 -7.25 -8.78
CA VAL A 155 -9.45 -6.39 -8.78
C VAL A 155 -8.64 -6.54 -7.50
N LEU A 156 -9.30 -6.45 -6.33
CA LEU A 156 -8.65 -6.53 -5.03
C LEU A 156 -8.03 -7.91 -4.73
N GLN A 157 -8.61 -9.00 -5.25
CA GLN A 157 -8.03 -10.34 -5.13
C GLN A 157 -6.69 -10.44 -5.86
N LYS A 158 -6.55 -9.82 -7.03
CA LYS A 158 -5.29 -9.78 -7.79
C LYS A 158 -4.27 -8.83 -7.16
N ALA A 159 -4.72 -7.79 -6.46
CA ALA A 159 -3.83 -6.81 -5.86
C ALA A 159 -2.95 -7.37 -4.73
N ALA A 160 -3.24 -8.55 -4.18
CA ALA A 160 -2.51 -9.20 -3.06
C ALA A 160 -2.26 -8.27 -1.85
N ALA A 161 -3.04 -7.20 -1.72
CA ALA A 161 -2.71 -6.10 -0.83
C ALA A 161 -2.97 -6.46 0.63
N ARG A 162 -2.05 -6.05 1.52
CA ARG A 162 -2.34 -5.87 2.95
C ARG A 162 -3.26 -4.66 3.09
N LEU A 163 -4.55 -4.92 2.96
CA LEU A 163 -5.56 -3.89 3.04
C LEU A 163 -5.77 -3.48 4.50
N PRO A 164 -5.82 -2.16 4.81
CA PRO A 164 -6.01 -1.68 6.18
C PRO A 164 -7.42 -1.88 6.72
N LEU A 165 -8.38 -2.07 5.80
CA LEU A 165 -9.79 -2.28 6.08
C LEU A 165 -10.24 -3.56 5.39
N SER A 166 -11.38 -4.11 5.82
CA SER A 166 -11.99 -5.23 5.09
C SER A 166 -12.28 -4.83 3.63
N ARG A 167 -12.25 -5.81 2.72
CA ARG A 167 -12.54 -5.55 1.28
C ARG A 167 -13.91 -4.89 1.08
N HIS A 168 -14.89 -5.25 1.90
CA HIS A 168 -16.23 -4.68 1.84
C HIS A 168 -16.24 -3.20 2.24
N GLU A 169 -15.52 -2.83 3.30
CA GLU A 169 -15.42 -1.44 3.72
C GLU A 169 -14.64 -0.60 2.70
N LEU A 170 -13.56 -1.14 2.14
CA LEU A 170 -12.82 -0.45 1.06
C LEU A 170 -13.73 -0.16 -0.13
N TYR A 171 -14.50 -1.15 -0.56
CA TYR A 171 -15.50 -0.98 -1.61
C TYR A 171 -16.42 0.21 -1.33
N LEU A 172 -17.08 0.23 -0.16
CA LEU A 172 -18.01 1.30 0.20
C LEU A 172 -17.32 2.67 0.24
N THR A 173 -16.09 2.72 0.78
CA THR A 173 -15.32 3.97 0.84
C THR A 173 -14.84 4.45 -0.53
N TRP A 174 -14.49 3.55 -1.45
CA TRP A 174 -14.06 3.91 -2.81
C TRP A 174 -15.21 4.41 -3.64
N VAL A 175 -16.35 3.72 -3.61
CA VAL A 175 -17.58 4.13 -4.32
C VAL A 175 -18.07 5.49 -3.83
N GLU A 176 -18.10 5.71 -2.50
CA GLU A 176 -18.50 6.99 -1.93
C GLU A 176 -17.57 8.13 -2.39
N GLN A 177 -16.27 7.97 -2.22
CA GLN A 177 -15.28 8.98 -2.62
C GLN A 177 -15.30 9.22 -4.13
N ALA A 178 -15.41 8.18 -4.95
CA ALA A 178 -15.50 8.30 -6.40
C ALA A 178 -16.73 9.10 -6.83
N ARG A 179 -17.89 8.87 -6.21
CA ARG A 179 -19.11 9.62 -6.49
C ARG A 179 -18.96 11.10 -6.14
N LEU A 180 -18.32 11.40 -5.01
CA LEU A 180 -18.08 12.78 -4.58
C LEU A 180 -17.07 13.48 -5.50
N ALA A 181 -16.05 12.76 -5.97
CA ALA A 181 -15.07 13.26 -6.94
C ALA A 181 -15.71 13.52 -8.31
N ASP A 182 -16.54 12.60 -8.81
CA ASP A 182 -17.30 12.72 -10.06
C ASP A 182 -18.29 13.89 -10.02
N ALA A 183 -18.94 14.09 -8.87
CA ALA A 183 -19.83 15.23 -8.63
C ALA A 183 -19.10 16.57 -8.43
N GLY A 184 -17.76 16.55 -8.29
CA GLY A 184 -16.98 17.75 -7.97
C GLY A 184 -17.26 18.34 -6.59
N ASP A 185 -17.82 17.57 -5.65
CA ASP A 185 -18.11 18.02 -4.29
C ASP A 185 -16.86 17.92 -3.40
N HIS A 186 -15.91 18.83 -3.64
CA HIS A 186 -14.61 18.86 -2.97
C HIS A 186 -14.72 18.96 -1.45
N GLN A 187 -15.75 19.65 -0.92
CA GLN A 187 -15.94 19.84 0.52
C GLN A 187 -16.37 18.54 1.17
N ARG A 188 -17.39 17.86 0.64
CA ARG A 188 -17.80 16.56 1.16
C ARG A 188 -16.75 15.48 0.94
N PHE A 189 -16.09 15.50 -0.22
CA PHE A 189 -14.97 14.61 -0.51
C PHE A 189 -13.91 14.70 0.57
N LYS A 190 -13.49 15.92 0.93
CA LYS A 190 -12.50 16.15 1.99
C LYS A 190 -12.97 15.58 3.34
N VAL A 191 -14.20 15.88 3.76
CA VAL A 191 -14.73 15.37 5.04
C VAL A 191 -14.71 13.84 5.09
N VAL A 192 -15.19 13.17 4.03
CA VAL A 192 -15.19 11.71 3.96
C VAL A 192 -13.76 11.16 3.93
N HIS A 193 -12.87 11.80 3.16
CA HIS A 193 -11.48 11.43 3.06
C HIS A 193 -10.76 11.52 4.42
N ASP A 194 -10.97 12.60 5.17
CA ASP A 194 -10.40 12.81 6.51
C ASP A 194 -10.92 11.78 7.51
N GLN A 195 -12.21 11.44 7.47
CA GLN A 195 -12.81 10.40 8.33
C GLN A 195 -12.19 9.02 8.07
N ILE A 196 -11.99 8.67 6.80
CA ILE A 196 -11.36 7.40 6.41
C ILE A 196 -9.90 7.38 6.88
N ARG A 197 -9.15 8.47 6.67
CA ARG A 197 -7.76 8.60 7.14
C ARG A 197 -7.66 8.44 8.65
N GLN A 198 -8.52 9.11 9.42
CA GLN A 198 -8.54 9.00 10.88
C GLN A 198 -8.77 7.55 11.35
N ARG A 199 -9.59 6.80 10.62
CA ARG A 199 -9.87 5.40 10.95
C ARG A 199 -8.72 4.45 10.59
N ILE A 200 -8.00 4.73 9.50
CA ILE A 200 -6.91 3.90 8.99
C ILE A 200 -5.56 4.21 9.69
N GLY A 201 -5.33 5.47 10.07
CA GLY A 201 -4.15 5.91 10.82
C GLY A 201 -2.86 6.08 10.00
N TYR A 202 -2.91 5.95 8.66
CA TYR A 202 -1.77 6.22 7.78
C TYR A 202 -2.19 6.70 6.38
N ASP A 203 -1.26 7.36 5.69
CA ASP A 203 -1.36 7.82 4.31
C ASP A 203 -0.37 7.10 3.39
N PRO A 204 -0.69 6.99 2.09
CA PRO A 204 0.25 6.51 1.10
C PRO A 204 1.31 7.58 0.80
N LEU A 205 2.32 7.68 1.66
CA LEU A 205 3.43 8.65 1.52
C LEU A 205 4.11 8.60 0.16
N GLN A 206 4.02 7.46 -0.54
CA GLN A 206 4.54 7.26 -1.88
C GLN A 206 3.88 8.14 -2.96
N ARG A 207 2.82 8.87 -2.61
CA ARG A 207 2.25 9.91 -3.49
C ARG A 207 3.08 11.16 -3.55
N ILE A 208 3.86 11.44 -2.53
CA ILE A 208 4.73 12.59 -2.51
C ILE A 208 5.90 12.33 -3.47
N TRP A 209 6.25 13.34 -4.25
CA TRP A 209 7.24 13.22 -5.32
C TRP A 209 8.58 12.72 -4.77
N ARG A 210 9.15 11.69 -5.43
CA ARG A 210 10.39 11.00 -5.03
C ARG A 210 10.37 10.32 -3.64
N ILE A 211 9.22 10.19 -2.99
CA ILE A 211 9.07 9.26 -1.86
C ILE A 211 8.74 7.88 -2.44
N GLY A 212 9.73 7.01 -2.60
CA GLY A 212 9.47 5.60 -2.90
C GLY A 212 9.35 4.75 -1.63
N PRO A 213 9.19 3.41 -1.75
CA PRO A 213 8.94 2.51 -0.62
C PRO A 213 10.01 2.56 0.45
N ARG A 214 11.29 2.63 0.07
CA ARG A 214 12.41 2.69 1.03
C ARG A 214 12.35 3.95 1.88
N THR A 215 12.08 5.08 1.23
CA THR A 215 11.86 6.37 1.89
C THR A 215 10.62 6.32 2.79
N ALA A 216 9.49 5.84 2.27
CA ALA A 216 8.24 5.72 3.02
C ALA A 216 8.38 4.80 4.24
N ARG A 217 9.06 3.66 4.13
CA ARG A 217 9.33 2.74 5.23
C ARG A 217 10.17 3.40 6.32
N ARG A 218 11.19 4.15 5.92
CA ARG A 218 12.04 4.90 6.87
C ARG A 218 11.26 6.01 7.56
N LEU A 219 10.43 6.75 6.83
CA LEU A 219 9.50 7.73 7.38
C LEU A 219 8.59 7.09 8.44
N ARG A 220 8.00 5.94 8.13
CA ARG A 220 7.17 5.16 9.08
C ARG A 220 7.94 4.74 10.32
N HIS A 221 9.18 4.28 10.18
CA HIS A 221 10.04 3.94 11.33
C HIS A 221 10.33 5.14 12.25
N HIS A 222 10.33 6.36 11.69
CA HIS A 222 10.47 7.61 12.46
C HIS A 222 9.13 8.19 12.92
N GLY A 223 8.03 7.43 12.81
CA GLY A 223 6.70 7.85 13.25
C GLY A 223 5.98 8.78 12.28
N VAL A 224 6.48 8.96 11.06
CA VAL A 224 5.79 9.68 9.98
C VAL A 224 5.00 8.66 9.16
N THR A 225 3.71 8.56 9.44
CA THR A 225 2.77 7.69 8.74
C THR A 225 1.71 8.46 7.97
N THR A 226 1.52 9.77 8.21
CA THR A 226 0.51 10.60 7.52
C THR A 226 1.13 11.76 6.74
N PHE A 227 0.40 12.29 5.76
CA PHE A 227 0.79 13.51 5.03
C PHE A 227 0.84 14.71 5.98
N GLU A 228 -0.05 14.77 6.98
CA GLU A 228 -0.04 15.83 7.99
C GLU A 228 1.26 15.83 8.80
N GLN A 229 1.70 14.64 9.26
CA GLN A 229 2.97 14.50 9.97
C GLN A 229 4.15 14.85 9.08
N LEU A 230 4.13 14.43 7.80
CA LEU A 230 5.18 14.76 6.84
C LEU A 230 5.22 16.27 6.52
N ALA A 231 4.08 16.96 6.54
CA ALA A 231 4.01 18.41 6.35
C ALA A 231 4.48 19.19 7.59
N ALA A 232 4.38 18.59 8.79
CA ALA A 232 4.71 19.25 10.06
C ALA A 232 6.11 18.90 10.59
N ILE A 233 6.77 17.87 10.04
CA ILE A 233 8.05 17.38 10.59
C ILE A 233 9.18 18.38 10.41
N ASP A 234 10.06 18.45 11.43
CA ASP A 234 11.38 19.06 11.26
C ASP A 234 12.26 18.15 10.40
N ILE A 235 12.24 18.48 9.11
CA ILE A 235 12.92 17.75 8.06
C ILE A 235 14.45 17.71 8.26
N THR A 236 15.05 18.58 9.09
CA THR A 236 16.49 18.54 9.39
C THR A 236 16.90 17.28 10.16
N GLN A 237 15.97 16.68 10.90
CA GLN A 237 16.17 15.37 11.54
C GLN A 237 16.10 14.24 10.51
N LEU A 238 15.21 14.40 9.52
CA LEU A 238 15.05 13.47 8.42
C LEU A 238 16.29 13.43 7.53
N ASP A 239 16.82 14.60 7.19
CA ASP A 239 18.00 14.80 6.34
C ASP A 239 19.20 14.01 6.88
N ARG A 240 19.48 14.11 8.18
CA ARG A 240 20.56 13.33 8.81
C ARG A 240 20.33 11.82 8.72
N SER A 241 19.09 11.36 8.77
CA SER A 241 18.75 9.94 8.62
C SER A 241 18.77 9.49 7.16
N LEU A 242 18.42 10.36 6.21
CA LEU A 242 18.36 10.06 4.78
C LEU A 242 19.75 10.11 4.14
N VAL A 243 20.56 11.12 4.48
CA VAL A 243 21.96 11.24 4.06
C VAL A 243 22.79 10.06 4.56
N LYS A 244 22.58 9.62 5.82
CA LYS A 244 23.24 8.41 6.34
C LYS A 244 22.89 7.14 5.57
N SER A 245 21.77 7.10 4.85
CA SER A 245 21.38 5.98 4.00
C SER A 245 21.92 6.04 2.59
N GLY A 246 22.65 7.10 2.20
CA GLY A 246 23.15 7.25 0.84
C GLY A 246 22.05 7.45 -0.22
N LEU A 247 20.85 7.86 0.18
CA LEU A 247 19.76 8.19 -0.75
C LEU A 247 20.01 9.60 -1.30
N ASP A 248 20.28 9.70 -2.61
CA ASP A 248 20.42 10.98 -3.30
C ASP A 248 19.20 11.22 -4.19
N TYR A 249 18.41 12.25 -3.92
CA TYR A 249 17.20 12.50 -4.71
C TYR A 249 17.45 13.35 -5.96
N GLY A 250 18.72 13.62 -6.30
CA GLY A 250 19.11 14.44 -7.45
C GLY A 250 18.71 15.92 -7.29
N LEU A 251 18.38 16.35 -6.07
CA LEU A 251 18.03 17.71 -5.71
C LEU A 251 18.78 18.15 -4.44
N PRO A 252 19.09 19.46 -4.30
CA PRO A 252 19.52 19.99 -3.02
C PRO A 252 18.49 19.71 -1.92
N SER A 253 18.92 19.24 -0.75
CA SER A 253 18.02 18.88 0.36
C SER A 253 16.97 19.96 0.65
N ALA A 254 17.35 21.23 0.67
CA ALA A 254 16.43 22.35 0.90
C ALA A 254 15.27 22.42 -0.13
N LYS A 255 15.54 22.13 -1.41
CA LYS A 255 14.52 22.11 -2.47
C LYS A 255 13.62 20.88 -2.32
N LEU A 256 14.22 19.70 -2.13
CA LEU A 256 13.48 18.45 -1.90
C LEU A 256 12.52 18.58 -0.70
N HIS A 257 12.99 19.17 0.39
CA HIS A 257 12.20 19.42 1.59
C HIS A 257 11.01 20.31 1.33
N THR A 258 11.21 21.39 0.58
CA THR A 258 10.14 22.31 0.21
C THR A 258 9.08 21.58 -0.61
N ILE A 259 9.51 20.74 -1.55
CA ILE A 259 8.61 19.93 -2.38
C ILE A 259 7.80 18.95 -1.51
N TRP A 260 8.47 18.15 -0.68
CA TRP A 260 7.79 17.15 0.15
C TRP A 260 6.81 17.79 1.13
N THR A 261 7.23 18.84 1.82
CA THR A 261 6.41 19.55 2.81
C THR A 261 5.17 20.14 2.13
N GLU A 262 5.35 20.80 0.98
CA GLU A 262 4.25 21.47 0.30
C GLU A 262 3.27 20.48 -0.34
N GLN A 263 3.77 19.43 -0.98
CA GLN A 263 2.92 18.36 -1.49
C GLN A 263 2.16 17.64 -0.38
N ALA A 264 2.83 17.34 0.74
CA ALA A 264 2.17 16.72 1.89
C ALA A 264 1.12 17.65 2.50
N ARG A 265 1.38 18.96 2.54
CA ARG A 265 0.41 19.97 2.97
C ARG A 265 -0.82 19.99 2.06
N LEU A 266 -0.62 20.02 0.74
CA LEU A 266 -1.71 19.98 -0.24
C LEU A 266 -2.53 18.68 -0.15
N ALA A 267 -1.87 17.53 -0.09
CA ALA A 267 -2.51 16.22 0.08
C ALA A 267 -3.25 16.09 1.42
N SER A 268 -2.70 16.67 2.49
CA SER A 268 -3.34 16.68 3.80
C SER A 268 -4.59 17.55 3.81
N ALA A 269 -4.57 18.67 3.07
CA ALA A 269 -5.68 19.62 2.98
C ALA A 269 -6.77 19.20 1.97
N GLY A 270 -6.55 18.14 1.18
CA GLY A 270 -7.42 17.71 0.09
C GLY A 270 -7.31 18.58 -1.18
N GLY A 271 -6.27 19.42 -1.27
CA GLY A 271 -5.97 20.30 -2.41
C GLY A 271 -5.34 19.54 -3.57
N TRP A 272 -6.07 18.55 -4.09
CA TRP A 272 -5.56 17.63 -5.12
C TRP A 272 -5.35 18.30 -6.48
N VAL A 273 -6.13 19.34 -6.80
CA VAL A 273 -5.96 20.10 -8.04
C VAL A 273 -4.63 20.86 -8.03
N GLU A 274 -4.34 21.56 -6.93
CA GLU A 274 -3.07 22.26 -6.75
C GLU A 274 -1.89 21.28 -6.62
N PHE A 275 -2.13 20.10 -6.02
CA PHE A 275 -1.14 19.04 -5.94
C PHE A 275 -0.73 18.54 -7.33
N GLU A 276 -1.71 18.25 -8.19
CA GLU A 276 -1.47 17.79 -9.57
C GLU A 276 -0.81 18.89 -10.41
N ALA A 277 -1.25 20.15 -10.27
CA ALA A 277 -0.59 21.28 -10.92
C ALA A 277 0.89 21.43 -10.48
N MET A 278 1.18 21.21 -9.19
CA MET A 278 2.56 21.17 -8.70
C MET A 278 3.33 20.00 -9.31
N GLU A 279 2.75 18.80 -9.42
CA GLU A 279 3.41 17.68 -10.09
C GLU A 279 3.77 17.97 -11.54
N ASP A 280 2.86 18.61 -12.28
CA ASP A 280 3.10 18.98 -13.68
C ASP A 280 4.25 19.99 -13.79
N ILE A 281 4.30 20.98 -12.89
CA ILE A 281 5.41 21.93 -12.79
C ILE A 281 6.72 21.18 -12.48
N LEU A 282 6.71 20.25 -11.53
CA LEU A 282 7.90 19.47 -11.16
C LEU A 282 8.37 18.57 -12.30
N ARG A 283 7.46 17.95 -13.06
CA ARG A 283 7.81 17.17 -14.26
C ARG A 283 8.41 18.06 -15.34
N ALA A 284 7.92 19.29 -15.49
CA ALA A 284 8.44 20.23 -16.47
C ALA A 284 9.80 20.84 -16.04
N GLU A 285 9.97 21.15 -14.75
CA GLU A 285 11.21 21.71 -14.16
C GLU A 285 12.32 20.65 -14.11
N TYR A 286 11.96 19.38 -13.91
CA TYR A 286 12.87 18.24 -13.85
C TYR A 286 12.51 17.18 -14.93
N PRO A 287 12.68 17.50 -16.23
CA PRO A 287 12.28 16.64 -17.35
C PRO A 287 13.20 15.41 -17.51
N ASP A 288 14.46 15.54 -17.11
CA ASP A 288 15.43 14.45 -16.94
C ASP A 288 15.17 13.65 -15.66
N GLY A 289 14.10 13.98 -14.94
CA GLY A 289 13.58 13.29 -13.77
C GLY A 289 13.04 11.93 -14.15
N GLY A 290 13.98 11.06 -14.52
CA GLY A 290 13.82 9.64 -14.48
C GLY A 290 13.23 9.17 -13.15
N ASP A 291 12.70 7.96 -13.17
CA ASP A 291 12.30 7.29 -11.94
C ASP A 291 13.50 7.19 -10.99
N ASP A 292 13.25 7.25 -9.68
CA ASP A 292 14.34 7.10 -8.71
C ASP A 292 14.81 5.64 -8.67
N LEU A 293 15.79 5.30 -9.52
CA LEU A 293 16.31 3.93 -9.60
C LEU A 293 16.95 3.44 -8.30
N GLN A 294 17.28 4.32 -7.34
CA GLN A 294 17.75 3.91 -6.01
C GLN A 294 16.65 3.28 -5.14
N GLN A 295 15.40 3.32 -5.59
CA GLN A 295 14.33 2.50 -5.02
C GLN A 295 14.53 1.02 -5.28
N ILE A 296 15.40 0.63 -6.22
CA ILE A 296 15.80 -0.76 -6.46
C ILE A 296 16.95 -1.13 -5.52
N TRP A 297 16.89 -2.33 -4.95
CA TRP A 297 17.87 -2.82 -4.00
C TRP A 297 19.28 -2.84 -4.61
N GLY A 298 20.27 -2.32 -3.88
CA GLY A 298 21.67 -2.32 -4.32
C GLY A 298 22.03 -1.27 -5.38
N ILE A 299 21.06 -0.49 -5.89
CA ILE A 299 21.36 0.68 -6.73
C ILE A 299 21.58 1.89 -5.83
N ASP A 300 22.81 2.38 -5.79
CA ASP A 300 23.16 3.65 -5.14
C ASP A 300 23.21 4.81 -6.14
N ALA A 301 23.56 6.01 -5.67
CA ALA A 301 23.67 7.20 -6.51
C ALA A 301 24.67 7.03 -7.66
N HIS A 302 25.80 6.35 -7.42
CA HIS A 302 26.84 6.16 -8.43
C HIS A 302 26.37 5.21 -9.54
N ILE A 303 25.75 4.09 -9.17
CA ILE A 303 25.17 3.13 -10.11
C ILE A 303 24.02 3.80 -10.89
N ARG A 304 23.13 4.53 -10.22
CA ARG A 304 22.06 5.30 -10.86
C ARG A 304 22.61 6.25 -11.93
N ASP A 305 23.64 7.03 -11.60
CA ASP A 305 24.21 8.00 -12.54
C ASP A 305 24.78 7.31 -13.78
N LYS A 306 25.49 6.19 -13.61
CA LYS A 306 25.95 5.40 -14.76
C LYS A 306 24.80 4.84 -15.59
N LEU A 307 23.71 4.40 -14.97
CA LEU A 307 22.51 3.96 -15.69
C LEU A 307 21.91 5.12 -16.51
N HIS A 308 21.84 6.31 -15.91
CA HIS A 308 21.35 7.52 -16.59
C HIS A 308 22.23 7.92 -17.78
N GLU A 309 23.55 7.92 -17.62
CA GLU A 309 24.52 8.16 -18.70
C GLU A 309 24.33 7.18 -19.88
N ASN A 310 23.88 5.97 -19.59
CA ASN A 310 23.58 4.93 -20.57
C ASN A 310 22.11 4.93 -21.06
N GLY A 311 21.34 5.98 -20.74
CA GLY A 311 19.96 6.18 -21.17
C GLY A 311 18.91 5.32 -20.47
N ILE A 312 19.28 4.67 -19.35
CA ILE A 312 18.34 3.95 -18.48
C ILE A 312 17.99 4.88 -17.33
N ILE A 313 16.92 5.66 -17.52
CA ILE A 313 16.45 6.67 -16.56
C ILE A 313 15.08 6.31 -15.95
N ARG A 314 14.40 5.24 -16.38
CA ARG A 314 13.08 4.83 -15.86
C ARG A 314 13.07 3.39 -15.39
N PHE A 315 12.20 3.05 -14.44
CA PHE A 315 11.96 1.67 -14.00
C PHE A 315 11.59 0.79 -15.19
N ALA A 316 10.70 1.26 -16.07
CA ALA A 316 10.30 0.53 -17.27
C ALA A 316 11.48 0.28 -18.25
N GLN A 317 12.45 1.21 -18.32
CA GLN A 317 13.64 1.04 -19.16
C GLN A 317 14.62 0.05 -18.54
N LEU A 318 14.77 0.08 -17.21
CA LEU A 318 15.59 -0.87 -16.47
C LEU A 318 14.97 -2.27 -16.52
N ALA A 319 13.65 -2.41 -16.39
CA ALA A 319 12.95 -3.68 -16.49
C ALA A 319 13.01 -4.31 -17.90
N ALA A 320 13.02 -3.48 -18.95
CA ALA A 320 13.13 -3.93 -20.34
C ALA A 320 14.58 -4.20 -20.80
N THR A 321 15.58 -4.01 -19.93
CA THR A 321 17.00 -4.25 -20.26
C THR A 321 17.36 -5.74 -20.13
N SER A 322 18.60 -6.09 -20.46
CA SER A 322 19.17 -7.41 -20.18
C SER A 322 20.34 -7.33 -19.22
N ALA A 323 20.62 -8.42 -18.50
CA ALA A 323 21.80 -8.52 -17.63
C ALA A 323 23.11 -8.29 -18.41
N ASP A 324 23.19 -8.74 -19.67
CA ASP A 324 24.35 -8.49 -20.54
C ASP A 324 24.53 -7.00 -20.87
N ARG A 325 23.42 -6.29 -21.10
CA ARG A 325 23.46 -4.83 -21.31
C ARG A 325 23.89 -4.12 -20.04
N LEU A 326 23.38 -4.52 -18.87
CA LEU A 326 23.81 -3.97 -17.59
C LEU A 326 25.28 -4.22 -17.33
N GLN A 327 25.77 -5.43 -17.60
CA GLN A 327 27.19 -5.77 -17.50
C GLN A 327 28.06 -4.86 -18.39
N THR A 328 27.58 -4.51 -19.59
CA THR A 328 28.28 -3.58 -20.49
C THR A 328 28.23 -2.15 -19.97
N CYS A 329 27.07 -1.66 -19.54
CA CYS A 329 26.89 -0.29 -19.02
C CYS A 329 27.66 -0.05 -17.71
N LEU A 330 27.85 -1.10 -16.90
CA LEU A 330 28.45 -1.03 -15.57
C LEU A 330 29.78 -1.79 -15.47
N ALA A 331 30.45 -2.01 -16.60
CA ALA A 331 31.73 -2.73 -16.65
C ALA A 331 32.76 -2.12 -15.67
N ASP A 332 32.85 -0.79 -15.67
CA ASP A 332 33.76 -0.02 -14.82
C ASP A 332 33.11 0.46 -13.51
N ALA A 333 31.88 0.04 -13.21
CA ALA A 333 31.22 0.36 -11.95
C ALA A 333 31.64 -0.63 -10.88
N ASP A 334 31.88 -0.14 -9.67
CA ASP A 334 32.04 -1.01 -8.51
C ASP A 334 30.65 -1.41 -8.01
N VAL A 335 30.25 -2.63 -8.31
CA VAL A 335 29.00 -3.23 -7.83
C VAL A 335 29.40 -4.19 -6.72
N ASP A 336 29.77 -3.64 -5.57
CA ASP A 336 30.23 -4.38 -4.39
C ASP A 336 29.03 -4.81 -3.53
N LEU A 337 28.31 -5.80 -4.03
CA LEU A 337 27.21 -6.44 -3.33
C LEU A 337 27.58 -7.89 -3.01
N LEU A 338 27.04 -8.45 -1.93
CA LEU A 338 27.34 -9.80 -1.44
C LEU A 338 26.97 -10.93 -2.44
N LEU A 339 26.29 -10.60 -3.55
CA LEU A 339 25.82 -11.53 -4.57
C LEU A 339 26.64 -11.41 -5.87
N PRO A 340 26.75 -12.48 -6.67
CA PRO A 340 27.36 -12.42 -8.00
C PRO A 340 26.70 -11.36 -8.89
N ARG A 341 27.48 -10.61 -9.68
CA ARG A 341 26.98 -9.52 -10.55
C ARG A 341 25.77 -9.92 -11.42
N GLN A 342 25.80 -11.12 -12.01
CA GLN A 342 24.69 -11.58 -12.85
C GLN A 342 23.38 -11.74 -12.07
N GLU A 343 23.47 -12.21 -10.82
CA GLU A 343 22.31 -12.36 -9.94
C GLU A 343 21.79 -11.00 -9.48
N VAL A 344 22.69 -10.07 -9.15
CA VAL A 344 22.35 -8.67 -8.85
C VAL A 344 21.56 -8.04 -10.01
N TYR A 345 22.00 -8.19 -11.25
CA TYR A 345 21.31 -7.61 -12.40
C TYR A 345 19.93 -8.22 -12.63
N THR A 346 19.78 -9.53 -12.43
CA THR A 346 18.47 -10.18 -12.49
C THR A 346 17.55 -9.61 -11.42
N ILE A 347 18.03 -9.44 -10.18
CA ILE A 347 17.27 -8.80 -9.09
C ILE A 347 16.88 -7.37 -9.47
N TRP A 348 17.78 -6.60 -10.06
CA TRP A 348 17.47 -5.23 -10.49
C TRP A 348 16.40 -5.16 -11.56
N ILE A 349 16.47 -6.05 -12.55
CA ILE A 349 15.47 -6.14 -13.63
C ILE A 349 14.10 -6.51 -13.05
N GLU A 350 14.03 -7.54 -12.20
CA GLU A 350 12.80 -7.99 -11.55
C GLU A 350 12.20 -6.90 -10.65
N GLN A 351 13.02 -6.28 -9.80
CA GLN A 351 12.56 -5.20 -8.94
C GLN A 351 12.15 -3.95 -9.72
N ALA A 352 12.83 -3.64 -10.82
CA ALA A 352 12.44 -2.55 -11.71
C ALA A 352 11.11 -2.83 -12.41
N GLN A 353 10.82 -4.09 -12.73
CA GLN A 353 9.51 -4.48 -13.25
C GLN A 353 8.42 -4.23 -12.20
N LEU A 354 8.63 -4.67 -10.95
CA LEU A 354 7.71 -4.40 -9.84
C LEU A 354 7.49 -2.88 -9.64
N ALA A 355 8.57 -2.09 -9.67
CA ALA A 355 8.50 -0.64 -9.55
C ALA A 355 7.76 0.02 -10.74
N ALA A 356 8.02 -0.42 -11.96
CA ALA A 356 7.36 0.06 -13.18
C ALA A 356 5.85 -0.28 -13.20
N ASP A 357 5.49 -1.43 -12.63
CA ASP A 357 4.11 -1.87 -12.47
C ASP A 357 3.41 -1.24 -11.25
N GLY A 358 4.16 -0.51 -10.42
CA GLY A 358 3.65 0.09 -9.19
C GLY A 358 3.37 -0.92 -8.08
N GLU A 359 3.94 -2.13 -8.17
CA GLU A 359 3.84 -3.24 -7.22
C GLU A 359 4.77 -3.04 -6.02
N TRP A 360 4.58 -1.91 -5.36
CA TRP A 360 5.46 -1.45 -4.29
C TRP A 360 5.47 -2.35 -3.04
N ASP A 361 4.35 -2.97 -2.70
CA ASP A 361 4.28 -3.92 -1.58
C ASP A 361 5.09 -5.20 -1.87
N GLU A 362 5.08 -5.65 -3.13
CA GLU A 362 5.86 -6.81 -3.56
C GLU A 362 7.33 -6.46 -3.68
N LEU A 363 7.64 -5.25 -4.14
CA LEU A 363 9.00 -4.73 -4.09
C LEU A 363 9.52 -4.65 -2.64
N GLU A 364 8.72 -4.12 -1.71
CA GLU A 364 9.09 -4.06 -0.29
C GLU A 364 9.28 -5.47 0.31
N ALA A 365 8.41 -6.42 -0.03
CA ALA A 365 8.55 -7.81 0.38
C ALA A 365 9.82 -8.46 -0.19
N ALA A 366 10.09 -8.29 -1.49
CA ALA A 366 11.29 -8.79 -2.14
C ALA A 366 12.56 -8.18 -1.51
N GLN A 367 12.52 -6.89 -1.18
CA GLN A 367 13.64 -6.18 -0.54
C GLN A 367 13.89 -6.62 0.90
N SER A 368 12.82 -6.95 1.64
CA SER A 368 12.95 -7.39 3.03
C SER A 368 13.76 -8.69 3.20
N LEU A 369 13.86 -9.51 2.14
CA LEU A 369 14.69 -10.72 2.15
C LEU A 369 16.19 -10.42 2.23
N PHE A 370 16.61 -9.22 1.80
CA PHE A 370 18.01 -8.80 1.81
C PHE A 370 18.38 -7.96 3.04
N ASP A 371 17.41 -7.56 3.88
CA ASP A 371 17.65 -6.81 5.12
C ASP A 371 18.11 -7.74 6.29
N TYR A 372 18.17 -9.06 6.08
CA TYR A 372 18.55 -10.09 7.08
C TYR A 372 19.98 -10.65 6.94
N VAL A 373 20.79 -10.09 6.04
CA VAL A 373 22.21 -10.41 5.85
C VAL A 373 23.04 -9.19 6.19
#